data_AF-A0A6D1AEV2-F1
#
_entry.id   AF-A0A6D1AEV2-F1
#
_cell.length_a   1.000
_cell.length_b   1.000
_cell.length_c   1.000
_cell.angle_alpha   90.00
_cell.angle_beta   90.00
_cell.angle_gamma   90.00
#
_symmetry.space_group_name_H-M   'P 1'
#
loop_
_entity.id
_entity.type
_entity.pdbx_description
1 polymer ?
#
loop_
_entity_poly.entity_id
_entity_poly.type
_entity_poly.pdbx_seq_one_letter_code
_entity_poly.pdbx_strand_id
1 'polypeptide(L)'
;KGNLDTIKETIGEQNVHSVDIVKIGENIKVSTTFLKSCIEIGDIELVNSLNLYTYSFSANITINDNTKLINLTTDSNVIPLKDGIYLSYVEINEMTYYA
;
A
#
# COMPACT_ATOMS: atom_id res chain seq x y z
N LYS A 1 -22.05 -12.90 -16.10
CA LYS A 1 -20.62 -12.70 -15.76
C LYS A 1 -20.03 -11.89 -16.89
N GLY A 2 -19.53 -10.68 -16.65
CA GLY A 2 -18.88 -9.87 -17.68
C GLY A 2 -17.38 -10.17 -17.72
N ASN A 3 -16.82 -10.34 -18.92
CA ASN A 3 -15.39 -10.42 -19.19
C ASN A 3 -15.04 -9.44 -20.33
N LEU A 4 -13.76 -9.38 -20.72
CA LEU A 4 -13.31 -8.50 -21.81
C LEU A 4 -14.11 -8.74 -23.11
N ASP A 5 -14.39 -10.00 -23.43
CA ASP A 5 -15.14 -10.38 -24.64
C ASP A 5 -16.57 -9.84 -24.59
N THR A 6 -17.25 -10.00 -23.45
CA THR A 6 -18.60 -9.47 -23.24
C THR A 6 -18.64 -7.94 -23.41
N ILE A 7 -17.60 -7.24 -22.95
CA ILE A 7 -17.50 -5.77 -23.08
C ILE A 7 -17.31 -5.39 -24.54
N LYS A 8 -16.36 -6.05 -25.25
CA LYS A 8 -16.13 -5.81 -26.68
C LYS A 8 -17.38 -6.05 -27.52
N GLU A 9 -18.12 -7.11 -27.25
CA GLU A 9 -19.39 -7.43 -27.92
C GLU A 9 -20.47 -6.38 -27.65
N THR A 10 -20.53 -5.84 -26.44
CA THR A 10 -21.60 -4.92 -26.01
C THR A 10 -21.38 -3.49 -26.52
N ILE A 11 -20.14 -2.98 -26.47
CA ILE A 11 -19.84 -1.56 -26.78
C ILE A 11 -19.02 -1.36 -28.06
N GLY A 12 -18.64 -2.44 -28.75
CA GLY A 12 -17.82 -2.43 -29.96
C GLY A 12 -16.32 -2.42 -29.64
N GLU A 13 -15.57 -3.31 -30.29
CA GLU A 13 -14.14 -3.53 -30.03
C GLU A 13 -13.28 -2.26 -30.19
N GLN A 14 -13.62 -1.40 -31.15
CA GLN A 14 -12.93 -0.12 -31.38
C GLN A 14 -13.03 0.86 -30.21
N ASN A 15 -14.00 0.65 -29.31
CA ASN A 15 -14.22 1.47 -28.13
C ASN A 15 -13.58 0.87 -26.87
N VAL A 16 -12.88 -0.26 -26.99
CA VAL A 16 -12.29 -0.99 -25.86
C VAL A 16 -10.78 -1.03 -25.99
N HIS A 17 -10.09 -0.33 -25.07
CA HIS A 17 -8.65 -0.48 -24.89
C HIS A 17 -8.38 -1.32 -23.65
N SER A 18 -7.97 -2.58 -23.85
CA SER A 18 -7.54 -3.44 -22.74
C SER A 18 -6.12 -3.10 -22.35
N VAL A 19 -5.88 -2.95 -21.04
CA VAL A 19 -4.55 -2.75 -20.48
C VAL A 19 -4.05 -4.05 -19.91
N ASP A 20 -2.82 -4.42 -20.24
CA ASP A 20 -2.19 -5.61 -19.71
C ASP A 20 -1.91 -5.47 -18.22
N ILE A 21 -1.98 -6.60 -17.52
CA ILE A 21 -1.68 -6.66 -16.10
C ILE A 21 -0.18 -6.44 -15.88
N VAL A 22 0.16 -5.51 -14.98
CA VAL A 22 1.55 -5.27 -14.57
C VAL A 22 2.12 -6.50 -13.85
N LYS A 23 3.34 -6.89 -14.23
CA LYS A 23 4.05 -8.06 -13.68
C LYS A 23 5.51 -7.75 -13.35
N ILE A 24 6.03 -8.42 -12.33
CA ILE A 24 7.47 -8.49 -12.02
C ILE A 24 7.99 -9.82 -12.55
N GLY A 25 8.95 -9.76 -13.49
CA GLY A 25 9.35 -10.93 -14.27
C GLY A 25 8.15 -11.53 -15.01
N GLU A 26 8.16 -12.85 -15.21
CA GLU A 26 7.09 -13.52 -15.96
C GLU A 26 5.90 -13.95 -15.09
N ASN A 27 6.09 -14.08 -13.76
CA ASN A 27 5.22 -14.89 -12.92
C ASN A 27 4.51 -14.13 -11.79
N ILE A 28 4.94 -12.91 -11.44
CA ILE A 28 4.37 -12.20 -10.29
C ILE A 28 3.47 -11.08 -10.77
N LYS A 29 2.16 -11.28 -10.64
CA LYS A 29 1.16 -10.24 -10.88
C LYS A 29 1.24 -9.17 -9.79
N VAL A 30 1.48 -7.92 -10.19
CA VAL A 30 1.35 -6.76 -9.30
C VAL A 30 -0.14 -6.49 -9.13
N SER A 31 -0.63 -6.73 -7.91
CA SER A 31 -2.03 -6.55 -7.55
C SER A 31 -2.10 -6.05 -6.12
N THR A 32 -3.26 -5.54 -5.73
CA THR A 32 -3.49 -5.14 -4.34
C THR A 32 -3.25 -6.30 -3.38
N THR A 33 -3.75 -7.51 -3.69
CA THR A 33 -3.49 -8.72 -2.87
C THR A 33 -2.01 -9.01 -2.71
N PHE A 34 -1.22 -8.87 -3.78
CA PHE A 34 0.23 -9.04 -3.71
C PHE A 34 0.88 -7.98 -2.80
N LEU A 35 0.55 -6.69 -2.99
CA LEU A 35 1.08 -5.62 -2.14
C LEU A 35 0.71 -5.81 -0.66
N LYS A 36 -0.51 -6.27 -0.35
CA LYS A 36 -0.92 -6.61 1.02
C LYS A 36 -0.02 -7.68 1.62
N SER A 37 0.26 -8.74 0.86
CA SER A 37 1.15 -9.81 1.32
C SER A 37 2.58 -9.31 1.59
N CYS A 38 3.09 -8.36 0.81
CA CYS A 38 4.39 -7.74 1.04
C CYS A 38 4.41 -6.93 2.34
N ILE A 39 3.36 -6.15 2.64
CA ILE A 39 3.22 -5.41 3.91
C ILE A 39 3.20 -6.38 5.10
N GLU A 40 2.41 -7.46 5.01
CA GLU A 40 2.26 -8.46 6.08
C GLU A 40 3.58 -9.18 6.40
N ILE A 41 4.48 -9.34 5.43
CA ILE A 41 5.82 -9.94 5.65
C ILE A 41 6.91 -8.92 5.99
N GLY A 42 6.59 -7.62 5.94
CA GLY A 42 7.52 -6.52 6.24
C GLY A 42 8.41 -6.08 5.06
N ASP A 43 8.11 -6.51 3.83
CA ASP A 43 8.87 -6.12 2.63
C ASP A 43 8.40 -4.75 2.10
N ILE A 44 8.65 -3.71 2.90
CA ILE A 44 8.22 -2.34 2.60
C ILE A 44 9.04 -1.71 1.46
N GLU A 45 10.28 -2.15 1.25
CA GLU A 45 11.11 -1.70 0.14
C GLU A 45 10.49 -2.10 -1.21
N LEU A 46 10.05 -3.35 -1.34
CA LEU A 46 9.35 -3.79 -2.54
C LEU A 46 8.02 -3.04 -2.73
N VAL A 47 7.24 -2.86 -1.66
CA VAL A 47 5.98 -2.08 -1.71
C VAL A 47 6.24 -0.66 -2.23
N ASN A 48 7.29 -0.01 -1.73
CA ASN A 48 7.67 1.34 -2.16
C ASN A 48 8.17 1.38 -3.60
N SER A 49 8.89 0.34 -4.05
CA SER A 49 9.37 0.26 -5.44
C SER A 49 8.23 0.11 -6.46
N LEU A 50 7.11 -0.48 -6.04
CA LEU A 50 5.95 -0.77 -6.88
C LEU A 50 4.89 0.33 -6.85
N ASN A 51 4.89 1.16 -5.81
CA ASN A 51 4.00 2.30 -5.69
C ASN A 51 4.66 3.57 -6.20
N LEU A 52 3.85 4.48 -6.75
CA LEU A 52 4.33 5.81 -7.13
C LEU A 52 4.76 6.64 -5.90
N TYR A 53 4.15 6.38 -4.75
CA TYR A 53 4.40 7.06 -3.49
C TYR A 53 4.82 6.05 -2.43
N THR A 54 5.66 6.49 -1.49
CA THR A 54 6.06 5.71 -0.33
C THR A 54 4.83 5.29 0.48
N TYR A 55 4.80 4.03 0.88
CA TYR A 55 3.80 3.49 1.78
C TYR A 55 3.73 4.34 3.05
N SER A 56 2.53 4.80 3.36
CA SER A 56 2.26 5.70 4.47
C SER A 56 0.87 5.42 5.03
N PHE A 57 0.66 5.82 6.27
CA PHE A 57 -0.62 5.74 6.94
C PHE A 57 -0.77 6.90 7.93
N SER A 58 -2.01 7.29 8.21
CA SER A 58 -2.31 8.23 9.29
C SER A 58 -2.49 7.47 10.61
N ALA A 59 -2.04 8.08 11.69
CA ALA A 59 -2.20 7.54 13.03
C ALA A 59 -2.52 8.66 14.03
N ASN A 60 -3.29 8.31 15.06
CA ASN A 60 -3.45 9.15 16.24
C ASN A 60 -2.25 8.94 17.16
N ILE A 61 -1.69 10.05 17.65
CA ILE A 61 -0.50 10.05 18.50
C ILE A 61 -0.95 10.23 19.95
N THR A 62 -0.56 9.31 20.84
CA THR A 62 -0.77 9.44 22.28
C THR A 62 0.57 9.35 23.00
N ILE A 63 0.84 10.31 23.88
CA ILE A 63 2.07 10.34 24.67
C ILE A 63 1.80 9.72 26.04
N ASN A 64 2.61 8.76 26.45
CA ASN A 64 2.60 8.25 27.81
C ASN A 64 3.61 9.04 28.66
N ASP A 65 3.12 9.95 29.50
CA ASP A 65 3.97 10.84 30.29
C ASP A 65 4.89 10.13 31.28
N ASN A 66 4.53 8.94 31.73
CA ASN A 66 5.30 8.15 32.69
C ASN A 66 6.48 7.43 32.03
N THR A 67 6.27 6.87 30.83
CA THR A 67 7.30 6.10 30.11
C THR A 67 8.05 6.94 29.08
N LYS A 68 7.57 8.14 28.78
CA LYS A 68 8.03 8.99 27.66
C LYS A 68 7.95 8.29 26.30
N LEU A 69 7.11 7.25 26.18
CA LEU A 69 6.85 6.56 24.93
C LEU A 69 5.72 7.24 24.16
N ILE A 70 5.89 7.30 22.84
CA ILE A 70 4.86 7.71 21.90
C ILE A 70 4.18 6.44 21.40
N ASN A 71 2.85 6.38 21.55
CA ASN A 71 2.03 5.30 21.02
C ASN A 71 1.26 5.82 19.80
N LEU A 72 1.26 5.04 18.74
CA LEU A 72 0.50 5.30 17.53
C LEU A 72 -0.72 4.37 17.51
N THR A 73 -1.89 4.92 17.19
CA THR A 73 -3.11 4.14 16.98
C THR A 73 -3.63 4.40 15.59
N THR A 74 -3.75 3.35 14.78
CA THR A 74 -4.23 3.42 13.40
C THR A 74 -5.69 2.98 13.29
N ASP A 75 -6.33 3.32 12.18
CA ASP A 75 -7.64 2.77 11.83
C ASP A 75 -7.56 1.25 11.58
N SER A 76 -8.62 0.50 11.90
CA SER A 76 -8.66 -0.97 11.72
C SER A 76 -8.57 -1.43 10.26
N ASN A 77 -8.80 -0.54 9.30
CA ASN A 77 -8.66 -0.83 7.87
C ASN A 77 -7.20 -0.73 7.39
N VAL A 78 -6.29 -0.19 8.22
CA VAL A 78 -4.85 -0.19 7.94
C VAL A 78 -4.32 -1.59 8.21
N ILE A 79 -3.62 -2.15 7.23
CA ILE A 79 -2.99 -3.46 7.36
C ILE A 79 -1.81 -3.29 8.32
N PRO A 80 -1.76 -4.08 9.41
CA PRO A 80 -0.65 -4.00 10.35
C PRO A 80 0.64 -4.43 9.64
N LEU A 81 1.70 -3.66 9.83
CA LEU A 81 3.03 -4.10 9.43
C LEU A 81 3.46 -5.26 10.34
N LYS A 82 4.33 -6.12 9.81
CA LYS A 82 5.03 -7.10 10.61
C LYS A 82 5.81 -6.44 11.76
N ASP A 83 5.79 -7.03 12.94
CA ASP A 83 6.57 -6.57 14.08
C ASP A 83 8.05 -6.41 13.71
N GLY A 84 8.61 -5.24 14.00
CA GLY A 84 9.97 -4.89 13.62
C GLY A 84 10.31 -3.43 13.91
N ILE A 85 11.55 -3.06 13.59
CA ILE A 85 12.03 -1.68 13.65
C ILE A 85 12.08 -1.15 12.22
N TYR A 86 11.42 -0.03 11.98
CA TYR A 86 11.35 0.61 10.67
C TYR A 86 11.87 2.04 10.78
N LEU A 87 12.57 2.48 9.74
CA LEU A 87 12.92 3.89 9.55
C LEU A 87 11.78 4.56 8.82
N SER A 88 11.31 5.69 9.33
CA SER A 88 10.11 6.34 8.85
C SER A 88 10.26 7.86 8.78
N TYR A 89 9.45 8.45 7.91
CA TYR A 89 9.16 9.87 7.95
C TYR A 89 7.85 10.07 8.72
N VAL A 90 7.90 10.91 9.75
CA VAL A 90 6.72 11.28 10.53
C VAL A 90 6.36 12.72 10.20
N GLU A 91 5.15 12.95 9.72
CA GLU A 91 4.64 14.29 9.42
C GLU A 91 3.71 14.76 10.53
N ILE A 92 4.02 15.91 11.14
CA ILE A 92 3.21 16.54 12.18
C ILE A 92 3.10 18.02 11.84
N ASN A 93 1.87 18.54 11.69
CA ASN A 93 1.62 19.95 11.34
C ASN A 93 2.44 20.42 10.14
N GLU A 94 2.45 19.63 9.05
CA GLU A 94 3.20 19.91 7.81
C GLU A 94 4.72 19.95 7.98
N MET A 95 5.25 19.48 9.11
CA MET A 95 6.68 19.31 9.35
C MET A 95 7.06 17.84 9.35
N THR A 96 8.12 17.49 8.61
CA THR A 96 8.62 16.12 8.50
C THR A 96 9.81 15.88 9.42
N TYR A 97 9.75 14.76 10.15
CA TYR A 97 10.80 14.30 11.06
C TYR A 97 11.28 12.91 10.64
N TYR A 98 12.54 12.61 10.93
CA TYR A 98 13.09 11.27 10.80
C TYR A 98 12.94 10.53 12.12
N ALA A 99 12.34 9.33 12.09
CA ALA A 99 12.07 8.51 13.26
C ALA A 99 12.37 7.03 13.00
#